data_AF-A0A0H5C3M0-F1
#
_entry.id   AF-A0A0H5C3M0-F1
#
_cell.length_a   1.000
_cell.length_b   1.000
_cell.length_c   1.000
_cell.angle_alpha   90.00
_cell.angle_beta   90.00
_cell.angle_gamma   90.00
#
_symmetry.space_group_name_H-M   'P 1'
#
loop_
_entity.id
_entity.type
_entity.pdbx_description
1 polymer ?
#
loop_
_entity_poly.entity_id
_entity_poly.type
_entity_poly.pdbx_seq_one_letter_code
_entity_poly.pdbx_strand_id
1 'polypeptide(L)'
;MLFSSLIKTAAVAASLIGSVTALPAHQHNQHKRGVVVVTETEVVYVTAGAPQEVSGESTTVLLESVVSNAAATTATESAYTLQAPVADASTHTTASTVATSSTSQATASSTGDGSLPDDDSSSFAAGAKGITYSPYTSSGACKSLSEVKSDLAELSSYSLIRLYGVDCNQVENVLQAKASGQKLFLGIYFMDQIEAGISQMASAISSYGSWDDVYTVSIGNELVNGGSATVSQVASYVSTGRSALTAAGYTGPVVSVDTHVATINNPGLCDISDYIAINAHAYFDYNTVAADSGEWLLLQIQRVWSACGGNKNVLVTETGWPHKGDTYGKAIASPEAQKSAISSIKASCGSSAILFTAFDDLWKADGAQNCEKYWGIY
;
A
#
# COMPACT_ATOMS: atom_id res chain seq x y z
N MET A 1 3.75 46.44 13.70
CA MET A 1 4.07 46.84 15.08
C MET A 1 3.82 45.63 15.97
N LEU A 2 4.89 45.14 16.63
CA LEU A 2 4.94 44.42 17.92
C LEU A 2 4.05 43.15 18.03
N PHE A 3 4.58 41.92 18.14
CA PHE A 3 5.53 41.50 19.17
C PHE A 3 6.55 40.44 18.67
N SER A 4 7.81 40.72 18.94
CA SER A 4 8.95 39.81 18.91
C SER A 4 9.21 39.22 20.29
N SER A 5 9.98 38.11 20.27
CA SER A 5 10.92 37.65 21.30
C SER A 5 10.42 36.62 22.31
N LEU A 6 10.88 35.37 22.12
CA LEU A 6 11.56 34.59 23.16
C LEU A 6 12.31 33.43 22.49
N ILE A 7 13.51 33.71 21.98
CA ILE A 7 14.51 32.69 21.64
C ILE A 7 15.23 32.36 22.95
N LYS A 8 14.99 31.16 23.50
CA LYS A 8 15.88 30.55 24.49
C LYS A 8 16.71 29.49 23.78
N THR A 9 17.96 29.82 23.52
CA THR A 9 19.03 28.89 23.15
C THR A 9 19.28 27.92 24.29
N ALA A 10 18.95 26.64 24.06
CA ALA A 10 19.51 25.51 24.80
C ALA A 10 20.29 24.66 23.80
N ALA A 11 21.62 24.82 23.81
CA ALA A 11 22.52 23.94 23.09
C ALA A 11 22.60 22.61 23.86
N VAL A 12 21.95 21.57 23.33
CA VAL A 12 22.19 20.19 23.73
C VAL A 12 22.98 19.55 22.59
N ALA A 13 24.29 19.45 22.79
CA ALA A 13 25.14 18.59 21.97
C ALA A 13 24.88 17.14 22.39
N ALA A 14 24.02 16.45 21.66
CA ALA A 14 23.85 15.01 21.76
C ALA A 14 24.55 14.36 20.55
N SER A 15 25.81 13.96 20.76
CA SER A 15 26.48 13.00 19.88
C SER A 15 25.81 11.63 20.06
N LEU A 16 24.83 11.33 19.21
CA LEU A 16 24.32 9.98 19.03
C LEU A 16 24.81 9.49 17.67
N ILE A 17 25.87 8.69 17.70
CA ILE A 17 26.18 7.76 16.63
C ILE A 17 25.04 6.74 16.65
N GLY A 18 23.97 7.04 15.91
CA GLY A 18 22.88 6.12 15.66
C GLY A 18 23.36 5.07 14.67
N SER A 19 23.51 3.85 15.15
CA SER A 19 23.65 2.66 14.32
C SER A 19 22.52 2.67 13.28
N VAL A 20 22.87 2.72 11.99
CA VAL A 20 21.92 2.50 10.91
C VAL A 20 21.58 1.01 10.92
N THR A 21 20.66 0.61 11.80
CA THR A 21 19.99 -0.67 11.65
C THR A 21 19.01 -0.49 10.50
N ALA A 22 19.33 -1.06 9.35
CA ALA A 22 18.39 -1.22 8.26
C ALA A 22 17.09 -1.83 8.83
N LEU A 23 16.01 -1.06 8.80
CA LEU A 23 14.68 -1.60 9.07
C LEU A 23 14.39 -2.68 8.01
N PRO A 24 13.82 -3.83 8.39
CA PRO A 24 13.52 -4.87 7.42
C PRO A 24 12.55 -4.32 6.38
N ALA A 25 12.94 -4.43 5.10
CA ALA A 25 12.07 -4.13 3.99
C ALA A 25 10.81 -4.99 4.08
N HIS A 26 9.64 -4.35 4.04
CA HIS A 26 8.35 -5.00 3.98
C HIS A 26 8.19 -5.71 2.63
N GLN A 27 8.47 -7.01 2.59
CA GLN A 27 8.28 -7.81 1.40
C GLN A 27 6.85 -8.35 1.37
N HIS A 28 5.94 -7.65 0.67
CA HIS A 28 4.68 -8.24 0.24
C HIS A 28 4.99 -9.34 -0.77
N ASN A 29 4.96 -10.60 -0.32
CA ASN A 29 5.17 -11.75 -1.19
C ASN A 29 4.05 -11.80 -2.24
N GLN A 30 4.39 -11.40 -3.47
CA GLN A 30 3.56 -11.67 -4.64
C GLN A 30 3.62 -13.17 -4.95
N HIS A 31 2.48 -13.85 -4.91
CA HIS A 31 2.36 -15.23 -5.35
C HIS A 31 2.60 -15.32 -6.87
N LYS A 32 3.82 -15.68 -7.28
CA LYS A 32 4.08 -16.36 -8.54
C LYS A 32 4.78 -17.69 -8.26
N ARG A 33 4.28 -18.74 -8.92
CA ARG A 33 4.73 -20.13 -8.84
C ARG A 33 6.26 -20.23 -9.02
N GLY A 34 6.91 -20.86 -8.05
CA GLY A 34 8.20 -21.55 -8.13
C GLY A 34 9.28 -20.92 -9.01
N VAL A 35 9.93 -19.87 -8.52
CA VAL A 35 11.29 -19.52 -8.93
C VAL A 35 12.18 -19.68 -7.70
N VAL A 36 13.07 -20.67 -7.72
CA VAL A 36 14.13 -20.82 -6.72
C VAL A 36 15.11 -19.69 -6.96
N VAL A 37 15.06 -18.65 -6.13
CA VAL A 37 16.12 -17.63 -6.09
C VAL A 37 17.21 -18.18 -5.18
N VAL A 38 18.29 -18.65 -5.78
CA VAL A 38 19.53 -18.94 -5.04
C VAL A 38 20.15 -17.60 -4.68
N THR A 39 20.12 -17.25 -3.40
CA THR A 39 20.88 -16.10 -2.90
C THR A 39 22.30 -16.55 -2.66
N GLU A 40 23.20 -16.27 -3.61
CA GLU A 40 24.63 -16.49 -3.43
C GLU A 40 25.17 -15.36 -2.54
N THR A 41 25.47 -15.69 -1.29
CA THR A 41 26.11 -14.74 -0.37
C THR A 41 27.61 -14.86 -0.54
N GLU A 42 28.22 -13.94 -1.28
CA GLU A 42 29.68 -13.84 -1.36
C GLU A 42 30.20 -13.16 -0.08
N VAL A 43 30.70 -13.97 0.85
CA VAL A 43 31.37 -13.46 2.05
C VAL A 43 32.80 -13.07 1.67
N VAL A 44 33.02 -11.78 1.43
CA VAL A 44 34.37 -11.22 1.26
C VAL A 44 35.04 -11.14 2.64
N TYR A 45 35.99 -12.03 2.89
CA TYR A 45 36.88 -11.92 4.05
C TYR A 45 37.89 -10.78 3.79
N VAL A 46 37.70 -9.65 4.45
CA VAL A 46 38.75 -8.64 4.56
C VAL A 46 39.72 -9.10 5.65
N THR A 47 40.85 -9.67 5.25
CA THR A 47 41.95 -9.93 6.16
C THR A 47 42.45 -8.58 6.68
N ALA A 48 42.19 -8.29 7.95
CA ALA A 48 42.85 -7.19 8.63
C ALA A 48 44.37 -7.45 8.59
N GLY A 49 45.09 -6.61 7.87
CA GLY A 49 46.55 -6.61 7.88
C GLY A 49 47.05 -6.48 9.32
N ALA A 50 48.19 -7.13 9.58
CA ALA A 50 48.84 -7.24 10.89
C ALA A 50 48.78 -5.94 11.74
N PRO A 51 48.64 -6.04 13.07
CA PRO A 51 48.65 -4.88 13.95
C PRO A 51 49.97 -4.10 13.77
N GLN A 52 49.85 -2.83 13.38
CA GLN A 52 50.90 -1.84 13.56
C GLN A 52 50.90 -1.44 15.02
N GLU A 53 52.05 -1.54 15.68
CA GLU A 53 52.21 -1.07 17.06
C GLU A 53 52.02 0.44 17.14
N VAL A 54 51.06 0.85 17.96
CA VAL A 54 50.99 2.22 18.49
C VAL A 54 50.98 2.10 20.01
N SER A 55 51.97 2.74 20.62
CA SER A 55 52.23 2.74 22.05
C SER A 55 51.05 3.28 22.87
N GLY A 56 50.59 2.52 23.87
CA GLY A 56 49.87 3.06 25.03
C GLY A 56 48.59 2.32 25.40
N GLU A 57 48.66 1.56 26.49
CA GLU A 57 47.59 1.06 27.38
C GLU A 57 46.45 0.21 26.77
N SER A 58 46.54 -1.09 27.03
CA SER A 58 45.57 -2.13 26.67
C SER A 58 44.54 -2.32 27.79
N THR A 59 43.24 -2.32 27.45
CA THR A 59 42.18 -2.92 28.27
C THR A 59 41.57 -4.07 27.47
N THR A 60 41.91 -5.30 27.86
CA THR A 60 41.43 -6.53 27.22
C THR A 60 40.00 -6.82 27.64
N VAL A 61 39.07 -6.93 26.67
CA VAL A 61 37.75 -7.54 26.88
C VAL A 61 37.73 -8.88 26.14
N LEU A 62 37.61 -9.97 26.90
CA LEU A 62 37.49 -11.33 26.37
C LEU A 62 36.02 -11.60 25.99
N LEU A 63 35.77 -12.05 24.75
CA LEU A 63 34.51 -12.66 24.35
C LEU A 63 34.74 -14.15 24.10
N GLU A 64 34.11 -15.00 24.91
CA GLU A 64 34.10 -16.45 24.72
C GLU A 64 33.15 -16.84 23.57
N SER A 65 33.67 -17.56 22.57
CA SER A 65 32.87 -18.18 21.51
C SER A 65 32.59 -19.64 21.86
N VAL A 66 31.31 -20.00 21.98
CA VAL A 66 30.84 -21.37 22.19
C VAL A 66 30.78 -22.09 20.84
N VAL A 67 31.58 -23.15 20.69
CA VAL A 67 31.63 -23.99 19.49
C VAL A 67 30.51 -25.04 19.57
N SER A 68 29.66 -25.11 18.53
CA SER A 68 28.71 -26.21 18.34
C SER A 68 28.99 -26.88 17.00
N ASN A 69 29.60 -28.07 17.04
CA ASN A 69 29.72 -28.96 15.89
C ASN A 69 28.39 -29.65 15.60
N ALA A 70 27.92 -29.61 14.35
CA ALA A 70 26.97 -30.60 13.84
C ALA A 70 27.33 -30.98 12.40
N ALA A 71 27.33 -32.28 12.15
CA ALA A 71 27.97 -32.98 11.06
C ALA A 71 27.22 -32.87 9.71
N ALA A 72 28.01 -32.89 8.63
CA ALA A 72 27.57 -33.03 7.25
C ALA A 72 26.85 -34.37 7.04
N THR A 73 25.70 -34.33 6.37
CA THR A 73 25.01 -35.52 5.87
C THR A 73 24.83 -35.39 4.35
N THR A 74 25.37 -36.37 3.65
CA THR A 74 25.38 -36.53 2.19
C THR A 74 23.97 -36.79 1.66
N ALA A 75 23.52 -36.01 0.67
CA ALA A 75 22.26 -36.23 -0.04
C ALA A 75 22.49 -37.17 -1.24
N THR A 76 21.75 -38.27 -1.27
CA THR A 76 21.64 -39.19 -2.40
C THR A 76 20.55 -38.72 -3.36
N GLU A 77 20.95 -38.55 -4.61
CA GLU A 77 20.13 -38.21 -5.77
C GLU A 77 19.23 -39.41 -6.15
N SER A 78 17.94 -39.17 -6.39
CA SER A 78 17.02 -40.16 -6.94
C SER A 78 16.16 -39.51 -8.01
N ALA A 79 16.43 -39.92 -9.24
CA ALA A 79 15.73 -39.49 -10.44
C ALA A 79 14.32 -40.10 -10.52
N TYR A 80 13.32 -39.27 -10.75
CA TYR A 80 11.99 -39.69 -11.16
C TYR A 80 11.72 -39.19 -12.58
N THR A 81 11.53 -40.14 -13.49
CA THR A 81 11.11 -39.94 -14.88
C THR A 81 9.60 -39.76 -14.94
N LEU A 82 9.14 -38.66 -15.55
CA LEU A 82 7.74 -38.46 -15.92
C LEU A 82 7.54 -38.81 -17.40
N GLN A 83 6.55 -39.66 -17.64
CA GLN A 83 6.16 -40.18 -18.95
C GLN A 83 4.99 -39.33 -19.48
N ALA A 84 5.16 -38.79 -20.69
CA ALA A 84 4.13 -38.06 -21.42
C ALA A 84 3.28 -39.00 -22.30
N PRO A 85 1.98 -38.74 -22.48
CA PRO A 85 1.22 -39.24 -23.62
C PRO A 85 1.21 -38.24 -24.79
N VAL A 86 1.19 -38.80 -25.99
CA VAL A 86 1.34 -38.18 -27.31
C VAL A 86 -0.01 -38.20 -28.05
N ALA A 87 -0.11 -37.34 -29.07
CA ALA A 87 -1.07 -37.29 -30.20
C ALA A 87 -2.33 -36.42 -29.97
N ASP A 88 -2.85 -35.66 -30.93
CA ASP A 88 -2.57 -35.61 -32.38
C ASP A 88 -2.93 -34.21 -32.93
N ALA A 89 -2.33 -33.85 -34.07
CA ALA A 89 -2.55 -32.62 -34.79
C ALA A 89 -3.59 -32.81 -35.90
N SER A 90 -4.38 -31.77 -36.18
CA SER A 90 -4.97 -31.56 -37.51
C SER A 90 -5.21 -30.08 -37.76
N THR A 91 -4.72 -29.65 -38.91
CA THR A 91 -4.71 -28.31 -39.48
C THR A 91 -6.00 -28.03 -40.24
N HIS A 92 -6.47 -26.78 -40.26
CA HIS A 92 -7.11 -26.18 -41.44
C HIS A 92 -6.99 -24.66 -41.42
N THR A 93 -6.54 -24.13 -42.56
CA THR A 93 -6.26 -22.72 -42.87
C THR A 93 -7.44 -22.08 -43.59
N THR A 94 -7.68 -20.80 -43.36
CA THR A 94 -8.09 -19.70 -44.28
C THR A 94 -8.78 -18.61 -43.44
N ALA A 95 -8.88 -17.32 -43.76
CA ALA A 95 -8.13 -16.36 -44.57
C ALA A 95 -8.80 -14.99 -44.28
N SER A 96 -7.98 -14.00 -43.89
CA SER A 96 -8.13 -12.53 -43.99
C SER A 96 -9.47 -11.88 -44.39
N THR A 97 -9.87 -10.83 -43.67
CA THR A 97 -10.25 -9.54 -44.29
C THR A 97 -10.12 -8.38 -43.31
N VAL A 98 -9.59 -7.28 -43.84
CA VAL A 98 -9.27 -6.00 -43.21
C VAL A 98 -10.49 -5.07 -43.27
N ALA A 99 -10.70 -4.25 -42.23
CA ALA A 99 -11.44 -3.00 -42.37
C ALA A 99 -10.89 -1.93 -41.41
N THR A 100 -10.64 -0.76 -42.01
CA THR A 100 -9.97 0.44 -41.48
C THR A 100 -11.01 1.49 -41.08
N SER A 101 -10.56 2.52 -40.35
CA SER A 101 -11.13 3.88 -40.13
C SER A 101 -11.71 4.08 -38.71
N SER A 102 -11.53 5.20 -38.01
CA SER A 102 -10.81 6.46 -38.26
C SER A 102 -10.70 7.24 -36.93
N THR A 103 -9.63 8.00 -36.82
CA THR A 103 -9.23 8.93 -35.75
C THR A 103 -10.23 10.06 -35.47
N SER A 104 -10.27 10.50 -34.20
CA SER A 104 -10.61 11.88 -33.80
C SER A 104 -9.90 12.20 -32.50
N GLN A 105 -8.83 13.00 -32.59
CA GLN A 105 -8.14 13.61 -31.45
C GLN A 105 -9.02 14.71 -30.84
N ALA A 106 -9.11 14.73 -29.51
CA ALA A 106 -9.42 15.93 -28.75
C ALA A 106 -8.39 16.10 -27.64
N THR A 107 -7.65 17.20 -27.73
CA THR A 107 -6.62 17.71 -26.84
C THR A 107 -7.27 18.57 -25.75
N ALA A 108 -6.97 18.29 -24.48
CA ALA A 108 -6.90 19.23 -23.34
C ALA A 108 -6.40 18.41 -22.13
N SER A 109 -5.16 18.50 -21.64
CA SER A 109 -4.53 19.63 -20.95
C SER A 109 -5.44 20.29 -19.91
N SER A 110 -5.50 19.71 -18.71
CA SER A 110 -5.70 20.47 -17.48
C SER A 110 -4.60 20.08 -16.49
N THR A 111 -3.78 21.07 -16.16
CA THR A 111 -2.94 21.08 -14.95
C THR A 111 -3.88 21.02 -13.76
N GLY A 112 -4.03 19.84 -13.15
CA GLY A 112 -4.79 19.66 -11.92
C GLY A 112 -4.09 20.40 -10.79
N ASP A 113 -4.76 21.45 -10.29
CA ASP A 113 -4.48 22.03 -8.98
C ASP A 113 -4.54 20.89 -7.94
N GLY A 114 -3.54 20.79 -7.06
CA GLY A 114 -3.29 19.65 -6.14
C GLY A 114 -4.29 19.50 -5.00
N SER A 115 -5.52 19.92 -5.25
CA SER A 115 -6.67 19.95 -4.35
C SER A 115 -7.34 18.58 -4.30
N LEU A 116 -7.76 18.14 -3.11
CA LEU A 116 -8.58 16.93 -3.00
C LEU A 116 -9.95 17.21 -3.66
N PRO A 117 -10.59 16.23 -4.31
CA PRO A 117 -11.95 16.41 -4.82
C PRO A 117 -12.90 16.90 -3.72
N ASP A 118 -13.70 17.91 -4.04
CA ASP A 118 -14.77 18.37 -3.18
C ASP A 118 -15.77 17.23 -2.95
N ASP A 119 -16.04 16.97 -1.67
CA ASP A 119 -16.98 15.94 -1.26
C ASP A 119 -17.73 16.49 -0.04
N ASP A 120 -19.06 16.43 -0.11
CA ASP A 120 -19.93 16.89 0.98
C ASP A 120 -19.96 15.81 2.08
N SER A 121 -18.83 15.68 2.77
CA SER A 121 -18.65 14.72 3.87
C SER A 121 -19.53 15.03 5.09
N SER A 122 -20.26 16.16 5.07
CA SER A 122 -21.12 16.61 6.18
C SER A 122 -22.33 15.71 6.42
N SER A 123 -22.69 14.87 5.44
CA SER A 123 -23.82 13.94 5.50
C SER A 123 -23.47 12.56 6.09
N PHE A 124 -22.20 12.24 6.30
CA PHE A 124 -21.72 10.92 6.70
C PHE A 124 -21.18 10.91 8.14
N ALA A 125 -21.66 9.96 8.97
CA ALA A 125 -21.44 9.96 10.42
C ALA A 125 -20.24 9.12 10.91
N ALA A 126 -19.46 8.51 10.00
CA ALA A 126 -18.36 7.63 10.39
C ALA A 126 -17.21 8.30 11.15
N GLY A 127 -17.03 9.62 10.98
CA GLY A 127 -15.93 10.38 11.58
C GLY A 127 -14.57 10.15 10.91
N ALA A 128 -14.54 9.49 9.74
CA ALA A 128 -13.39 9.34 8.86
C ALA A 128 -13.83 9.52 7.41
N LYS A 129 -12.90 9.88 6.51
CA LYS A 129 -13.16 10.12 5.09
C LYS A 129 -13.71 8.86 4.41
N GLY A 130 -13.15 7.70 4.75
CA GLY A 130 -13.58 6.44 4.16
C GLY A 130 -13.11 5.22 4.93
N ILE A 131 -13.38 4.06 4.34
CA ILE A 131 -12.91 2.75 4.81
C ILE A 131 -12.48 1.88 3.63
N THR A 132 -11.45 1.07 3.81
CA THR A 132 -11.05 0.06 2.82
C THR A 132 -11.96 -1.17 2.92
N TYR A 133 -12.22 -1.80 1.78
CA TYR A 133 -13.05 -3.00 1.69
C TYR A 133 -12.46 -4.01 0.71
N SER A 134 -12.34 -5.25 1.17
CA SER A 134 -11.82 -6.39 0.41
C SER A 134 -12.95 -7.44 0.28
N PRO A 135 -13.62 -7.57 -0.87
CA PRO A 135 -14.77 -8.47 -1.04
C PRO A 135 -14.35 -9.93 -1.26
N TYR A 136 -13.51 -10.44 -0.37
CA TYR A 136 -13.12 -11.84 -0.33
C TYR A 136 -13.70 -12.51 0.92
N THR A 137 -14.04 -13.79 0.80
CA THR A 137 -14.39 -14.62 1.96
C THR A 137 -13.13 -14.88 2.80
N SER A 138 -13.30 -15.45 3.99
CA SER A 138 -12.17 -15.86 4.84
C SER A 138 -11.23 -16.88 4.17
N SER A 139 -11.70 -17.61 3.14
CA SER A 139 -10.87 -18.52 2.35
C SER A 139 -10.20 -17.87 1.14
N GLY A 140 -10.43 -16.57 0.91
CA GLY A 140 -9.91 -15.85 -0.25
C GLY A 140 -10.74 -16.02 -1.52
N ALA A 141 -11.92 -16.66 -1.43
CA ALA A 141 -12.82 -16.75 -2.57
C ALA A 141 -13.54 -15.42 -2.82
N CYS A 142 -13.96 -15.16 -4.06
CA CYS A 142 -14.77 -13.99 -4.38
C CYS A 142 -16.10 -14.02 -3.60
N LYS A 143 -16.47 -12.91 -2.95
CA LYS A 143 -17.82 -12.75 -2.39
C LYS A 143 -18.85 -12.58 -3.50
N SER A 144 -20.03 -13.13 -3.28
CA SER A 144 -21.22 -12.91 -4.11
C SER A 144 -21.77 -11.49 -3.94
N LEU A 145 -22.60 -11.03 -4.88
CA LEU A 145 -23.30 -9.74 -4.77
C LEU A 145 -24.13 -9.64 -3.48
N SER A 146 -24.78 -10.72 -3.04
CA SER A 146 -25.56 -10.73 -1.80
C SER A 146 -24.70 -10.54 -0.56
N GLU A 147 -23.51 -11.14 -0.52
CA GLU A 147 -22.56 -10.94 0.58
C GLU A 147 -22.03 -9.51 0.58
N VAL A 148 -21.65 -8.98 -0.59
CA VAL A 148 -21.22 -7.57 -0.74
C VAL A 148 -22.32 -6.60 -0.30
N LYS A 149 -23.59 -6.87 -0.64
CA LYS A 149 -24.72 -6.05 -0.17
C LYS A 149 -24.90 -6.07 1.34
N SER A 150 -24.68 -7.22 1.98
CA SER A 150 -24.73 -7.33 3.45
C SER A 150 -23.62 -6.50 4.08
N ASP A 151 -22.39 -6.66 3.59
CA ASP A 151 -21.22 -5.93 4.07
C ASP A 151 -21.40 -4.41 3.94
N LEU A 152 -21.78 -3.92 2.75
CA LEU A 152 -21.92 -2.49 2.46
C LEU A 152 -23.03 -1.80 3.26
N ALA A 153 -24.04 -2.55 3.72
CA ALA A 153 -25.07 -2.01 4.61
C ALA A 153 -24.46 -1.52 5.94
N GLU A 154 -23.45 -2.21 6.47
CA GLU A 154 -22.73 -1.83 7.70
C GLU A 154 -21.79 -0.63 7.49
N LEU A 155 -21.38 -0.41 6.23
CA LEU A 155 -20.43 0.66 5.84
C LEU A 155 -21.12 1.94 5.38
N SER A 156 -22.46 2.01 5.42
CA SER A 156 -23.26 3.15 4.92
C SER A 156 -22.95 4.51 5.56
N SER A 157 -22.28 4.53 6.71
CA SER A 157 -21.87 5.75 7.41
C SER A 157 -20.60 6.42 6.86
N TYR A 158 -19.82 5.76 5.99
CA TYR A 158 -18.62 6.31 5.35
C TYR A 158 -18.97 6.96 4.00
N SER A 159 -18.38 8.10 3.65
CA SER A 159 -18.62 8.70 2.32
C SER A 159 -17.83 8.03 1.20
N LEU A 160 -16.73 7.34 1.54
CA LEU A 160 -15.80 6.77 0.58
C LEU A 160 -15.49 5.30 0.91
N ILE A 161 -15.63 4.42 -0.08
CA ILE A 161 -15.20 3.02 -0.02
C ILE A 161 -13.97 2.84 -0.91
N ARG A 162 -12.88 2.32 -0.36
CA ARG A 162 -11.66 2.02 -1.12
C ARG A 162 -11.56 0.55 -1.48
N LEU A 163 -11.40 0.27 -2.77
CA LEU A 163 -11.10 -1.06 -3.33
C LEU A 163 -9.70 -1.09 -3.91
N TYR A 164 -9.04 -2.25 -3.85
CA TYR A 164 -7.65 -2.41 -4.30
C TYR A 164 -7.52 -2.86 -5.76
N GLY A 165 -8.53 -3.54 -6.27
CA GLY A 165 -8.49 -4.17 -7.58
C GLY A 165 -9.83 -4.16 -8.30
N VAL A 166 -9.89 -4.90 -9.39
CA VAL A 166 -11.10 -5.07 -10.22
C VAL A 166 -11.50 -6.53 -10.38
N ASP A 167 -10.71 -7.47 -9.87
CA ASP A 167 -11.01 -8.90 -9.86
C ASP A 167 -12.27 -9.21 -9.03
N CYS A 168 -12.77 -10.44 -9.14
CA CYS A 168 -13.97 -10.89 -8.42
C CYS A 168 -15.23 -10.05 -8.65
N ASN A 169 -15.32 -9.32 -9.78
CA ASN A 169 -16.40 -8.38 -10.08
C ASN A 169 -16.61 -7.34 -8.96
N GLN A 170 -15.56 -7.02 -8.19
CA GLN A 170 -15.71 -6.20 -6.99
C GLN A 170 -16.26 -4.81 -7.28
N VAL A 171 -15.81 -4.17 -8.38
CA VAL A 171 -16.30 -2.84 -8.78
C VAL A 171 -17.79 -2.88 -9.11
N GLU A 172 -18.22 -3.86 -9.89
CA GLU A 172 -19.63 -4.07 -10.25
C GLU A 172 -20.48 -4.33 -9.00
N ASN A 173 -20.05 -5.24 -8.13
CA ASN A 173 -20.83 -5.62 -6.96
C ASN A 173 -20.96 -4.45 -5.97
N VAL A 174 -19.89 -3.68 -5.77
CA VAL A 174 -19.89 -2.53 -4.87
C VAL A 174 -20.70 -1.37 -5.45
N LEU A 175 -20.64 -1.09 -6.76
CA LEU A 175 -21.50 -0.08 -7.40
C LEU A 175 -23.00 -0.39 -7.19
N GLN A 176 -23.38 -1.67 -7.27
CA GLN A 176 -24.76 -2.10 -7.02
C GLN A 176 -25.18 -2.11 -5.54
N ALA A 177 -24.22 -2.05 -4.62
CA ALA A 177 -24.45 -2.20 -3.18
C ALA A 177 -24.23 -0.92 -2.36
N LYS A 178 -23.44 0.03 -2.87
CA LYS A 178 -23.12 1.27 -2.14
C LYS A 178 -24.38 2.08 -1.82
N ALA A 179 -24.36 2.77 -0.69
CA ALA A 179 -25.40 3.71 -0.33
C ALA A 179 -25.38 4.96 -1.24
N SER A 180 -26.51 5.66 -1.29
CA SER A 180 -26.61 6.92 -2.04
C SER A 180 -25.59 7.94 -1.51
N GLY A 181 -24.94 8.67 -2.42
CA GLY A 181 -23.89 9.64 -2.08
C GLY A 181 -22.52 9.04 -1.76
N GLN A 182 -22.41 7.72 -1.50
CA GLN A 182 -21.10 7.09 -1.31
C GLN A 182 -20.32 7.09 -2.63
N LYS A 183 -19.04 7.45 -2.58
CA LYS A 183 -18.10 7.38 -3.70
C LYS A 183 -17.11 6.25 -3.53
N LEU A 184 -16.42 5.91 -4.61
CA LEU A 184 -15.43 4.84 -4.66
C LEU A 184 -14.02 5.38 -4.93
N PHE A 185 -13.06 4.92 -4.14
CA PHE A 185 -11.63 5.00 -4.46
C PHE A 185 -11.27 3.64 -5.08
N LEU A 186 -10.97 3.61 -6.37
CA LEU A 186 -10.78 2.35 -7.11
C LEU A 186 -9.29 2.10 -7.40
N GLY A 187 -8.83 0.87 -7.17
CA GLY A 187 -7.44 0.48 -7.41
C GLY A 187 -7.26 -0.41 -8.64
N ILE A 188 -6.14 -0.21 -9.34
CA ILE A 188 -5.56 -1.17 -10.27
C ILE A 188 -4.36 -1.81 -9.57
N TYR A 189 -4.49 -3.09 -9.20
CA TYR A 189 -3.46 -3.82 -8.45
C TYR A 189 -2.37 -4.42 -9.36
N PHE A 190 -2.77 -5.03 -10.49
CA PHE A 190 -1.86 -5.76 -11.37
C PHE A 190 -1.29 -4.85 -12.47
N MET A 191 0.00 -4.50 -12.36
CA MET A 191 0.67 -3.55 -13.28
C MET A 191 0.89 -4.12 -14.69
N ASP A 192 0.85 -5.44 -14.86
CA ASP A 192 0.88 -6.11 -16.16
C ASP A 192 -0.51 -6.15 -16.83
N GLN A 193 -1.57 -5.66 -16.16
CA GLN A 193 -2.96 -5.70 -16.64
C GLN A 193 -3.66 -4.34 -16.50
N ILE A 194 -2.93 -3.22 -16.54
CA ILE A 194 -3.49 -1.88 -16.29
C ILE A 194 -4.67 -1.57 -17.23
N GLU A 195 -4.47 -1.69 -18.54
CA GLU A 195 -5.51 -1.35 -19.53
C GLU A 195 -6.70 -2.32 -19.47
N ALA A 196 -6.45 -3.62 -19.30
CA ALA A 196 -7.49 -4.62 -19.14
C ALA A 196 -8.33 -4.35 -17.88
N GLY A 197 -7.67 -4.01 -16.77
CA GLY A 197 -8.35 -3.69 -15.53
C GLY A 197 -9.17 -2.41 -15.61
N ILE A 198 -8.67 -1.38 -16.29
CA ILE A 198 -9.42 -0.13 -16.54
C ILE A 198 -10.60 -0.38 -17.47
N SER A 199 -10.46 -1.22 -18.50
CA SER A 199 -11.56 -1.60 -19.38
C SER A 199 -12.68 -2.33 -18.61
N GLN A 200 -12.31 -3.24 -17.71
CA GLN A 200 -13.27 -3.91 -16.84
C GLN A 200 -13.96 -2.92 -15.86
N MET A 201 -13.19 -2.01 -15.26
CA MET A 201 -13.71 -0.95 -14.39
C MET A 201 -14.71 -0.06 -15.13
N ALA A 202 -14.36 0.41 -16.33
CA ALA A 202 -15.22 1.25 -17.16
C ALA A 202 -16.51 0.52 -17.56
N SER A 203 -16.42 -0.79 -17.85
CA SER A 203 -17.58 -1.63 -18.15
C SER A 203 -18.54 -1.71 -16.97
N ALA A 204 -18.03 -1.96 -15.76
CA ALA A 204 -18.83 -1.97 -14.53
C ALA A 204 -19.47 -0.61 -14.26
N ILE A 205 -18.71 0.48 -14.42
CA ILE A 205 -19.19 1.85 -14.24
C ILE A 205 -20.31 2.16 -15.23
N SER A 206 -20.13 1.86 -16.51
CA SER A 206 -21.15 2.09 -17.54
C SER A 206 -22.45 1.29 -17.30
N SER A 207 -22.35 0.14 -16.63
CA SER A 207 -23.49 -0.77 -16.43
C SER A 207 -24.25 -0.50 -15.14
N TYR A 208 -23.56 -0.05 -14.09
CA TYR A 208 -24.10 0.00 -12.73
C TYR A 208 -23.92 1.34 -12.01
N GLY A 209 -23.33 2.34 -12.66
CA GLY A 209 -23.13 3.67 -12.07
C GLY A 209 -22.71 4.71 -13.12
N SER A 210 -21.80 5.58 -12.73
CA SER A 210 -21.20 6.61 -13.57
C SER A 210 -19.83 7.02 -13.05
N TRP A 211 -19.05 7.75 -13.85
CA TRP A 211 -17.77 8.27 -13.36
C TRP A 211 -17.93 9.25 -12.18
N ASP A 212 -19.12 9.81 -11.95
CA ASP A 212 -19.40 10.67 -10.78
C ASP A 212 -19.40 9.89 -9.45
N ASP A 213 -19.58 8.56 -9.52
CA ASP A 213 -19.45 7.65 -8.38
C ASP A 213 -17.98 7.39 -7.98
N VAL A 214 -17.02 7.79 -8.81
CA VAL A 214 -15.58 7.53 -8.59
C VAL A 214 -14.90 8.78 -8.06
N TYR A 215 -14.43 8.71 -6.82
CA TYR A 215 -13.67 9.78 -6.18
C TYR A 215 -12.25 9.89 -6.76
N THR A 216 -11.56 8.77 -6.94
CA THR A 216 -10.17 8.70 -7.43
C THR A 216 -9.87 7.28 -7.92
N VAL A 217 -8.93 7.16 -8.87
CA VAL A 217 -8.35 5.88 -9.26
C VAL A 217 -6.87 5.81 -8.87
N SER A 218 -6.44 4.75 -8.16
CA SER A 218 -5.02 4.49 -7.90
C SER A 218 -4.44 3.46 -8.86
N ILE A 219 -3.22 3.70 -9.33
CA ILE A 219 -2.43 2.75 -10.10
C ILE A 219 -1.31 2.21 -9.21
N GLY A 220 -1.46 0.95 -8.79
CA GLY A 220 -0.55 0.28 -7.86
C GLY A 220 -0.80 0.63 -6.40
N ASN A 221 -0.17 -0.16 -5.52
CA ASN A 221 -0.17 0.02 -4.08
C ASN A 221 1.19 -0.44 -3.53
N GLU A 222 1.93 0.47 -2.89
CA GLU A 222 3.20 0.19 -2.22
C GLU A 222 4.29 -0.47 -3.09
N LEU A 223 4.35 -0.07 -4.37
CA LEU A 223 5.29 -0.68 -5.31
C LEU A 223 6.76 -0.35 -4.98
N VAL A 224 7.03 0.86 -4.48
CA VAL A 224 8.38 1.28 -4.08
C VAL A 224 8.73 0.72 -2.71
N ASN A 225 7.83 0.82 -1.72
CA ASN A 225 8.03 0.21 -0.40
C ASN A 225 8.31 -1.30 -0.51
N GLY A 226 7.54 -2.01 -1.33
CA GLY A 226 7.70 -3.44 -1.58
C GLY A 226 8.88 -3.82 -2.49
N GLY A 227 9.69 -2.84 -2.93
CA GLY A 227 10.86 -3.08 -3.81
C GLY A 227 10.51 -3.64 -5.19
N SER A 228 9.24 -3.58 -5.59
CA SER A 228 8.74 -4.18 -6.83
C SER A 228 8.82 -3.22 -8.03
N ALA A 229 8.93 -1.92 -7.79
CA ALA A 229 9.14 -0.92 -8.82
C ALA A 229 9.99 0.26 -8.32
N THR A 230 10.71 0.88 -9.24
CA THR A 230 11.35 2.19 -9.05
C THR A 230 10.33 3.32 -9.27
N VAL A 231 10.65 4.53 -8.80
CA VAL A 231 9.84 5.74 -9.03
C VAL A 231 9.53 5.95 -10.52
N SER A 232 10.52 5.76 -11.40
CA SER A 232 10.33 5.93 -12.85
C SER A 232 9.39 4.87 -13.46
N GLN A 233 9.40 3.65 -12.94
CA GLN A 233 8.44 2.61 -13.34
C GLN A 233 7.03 2.96 -12.86
N VAL A 234 6.88 3.43 -11.62
CA VAL A 234 5.59 3.93 -11.11
C VAL A 234 5.06 5.08 -11.97
N ALA A 235 5.90 6.03 -12.36
CA ALA A 235 5.51 7.12 -13.25
C ALA A 235 5.00 6.61 -14.60
N SER A 236 5.66 5.58 -15.15
CA SER A 236 5.24 4.94 -16.40
C SER A 236 3.89 4.24 -16.26
N TYR A 237 3.67 3.49 -15.17
CA TYR A 237 2.40 2.82 -14.89
C TYR A 237 1.26 3.83 -14.72
N VAL A 238 1.46 4.90 -13.95
CA VAL A 238 0.46 5.96 -13.77
C VAL A 238 0.16 6.66 -15.10
N SER A 239 1.17 6.91 -15.94
CA SER A 239 0.97 7.48 -17.28
C SER A 239 0.11 6.59 -18.17
N THR A 240 0.38 5.28 -18.18
CA THR A 240 -0.44 4.30 -18.93
C THR A 240 -1.87 4.28 -18.40
N GLY A 241 -2.04 4.18 -17.07
CA GLY A 241 -3.35 4.17 -16.43
C GLY A 241 -4.15 5.44 -16.70
N ARG A 242 -3.53 6.61 -16.57
CA ARG A 242 -4.16 7.90 -16.86
C ARG A 242 -4.62 8.01 -18.31
N SER A 243 -3.83 7.53 -19.26
CA SER A 243 -4.18 7.52 -20.68
C SER A 243 -5.40 6.62 -20.95
N ALA A 244 -5.40 5.41 -20.40
CA ALA A 244 -6.51 4.46 -20.54
C ALA A 244 -7.80 4.96 -19.84
N LEU A 245 -7.68 5.55 -18.66
CA LEU A 245 -8.80 6.17 -17.93
C LEU A 245 -9.42 7.34 -18.72
N THR A 246 -8.57 8.22 -19.26
CA THR A 246 -9.02 9.34 -20.11
C THR A 246 -9.76 8.82 -21.35
N ALA A 247 -9.23 7.79 -22.01
CA ALA A 247 -9.88 7.16 -23.16
C ALA A 247 -11.22 6.51 -22.80
N ALA A 248 -11.39 6.03 -21.56
CA ALA A 248 -12.64 5.50 -21.02
C ALA A 248 -13.62 6.58 -20.52
N GLY A 249 -13.25 7.87 -20.62
CA GLY A 249 -14.08 9.01 -20.23
C GLY A 249 -13.95 9.45 -18.77
N TYR A 250 -13.00 8.89 -18.01
CA TYR A 250 -12.72 9.35 -16.65
C TYR A 250 -11.88 10.63 -16.68
N THR A 251 -12.32 11.65 -15.93
CA THR A 251 -11.64 12.96 -15.83
C THR A 251 -11.23 13.31 -14.40
N GLY A 252 -11.48 12.40 -13.45
CA GLY A 252 -11.12 12.61 -12.05
C GLY A 252 -9.65 12.28 -11.75
N PRO A 253 -9.26 12.38 -10.46
CA PRO A 253 -7.88 12.22 -10.05
C PRO A 253 -7.34 10.80 -10.26
N VAL A 254 -6.06 10.75 -10.61
CA VAL A 254 -5.24 9.54 -10.69
C VAL A 254 -4.04 9.68 -9.78
N VAL A 255 -3.81 8.67 -8.95
CA VAL A 255 -2.72 8.66 -7.96
C VAL A 255 -1.94 7.34 -8.00
N SER A 256 -0.71 7.37 -7.50
CA SER A 256 0.01 6.21 -7.00
C SER A 256 -0.07 6.24 -5.46
N VAL A 257 -0.25 5.07 -4.85
CA VAL A 257 -0.24 4.90 -3.39
C VAL A 257 1.04 4.21 -2.97
N ASP A 258 1.74 4.75 -1.98
CA ASP A 258 2.90 4.11 -1.34
C ASP A 258 2.94 4.42 0.17
N THR A 259 3.87 3.84 0.92
CA THR A 259 3.97 4.17 2.35
C THR A 259 4.46 5.60 2.56
N HIS A 260 4.11 6.21 3.70
CA HIS A 260 4.66 7.52 4.09
C HIS A 260 6.20 7.53 4.10
N VAL A 261 6.84 6.43 4.55
CA VAL A 261 8.30 6.29 4.57
C VAL A 261 8.86 6.25 3.15
N ALA A 262 8.30 5.40 2.28
CA ALA A 262 8.74 5.31 0.89
C ALA A 262 8.57 6.64 0.15
N THR A 263 7.46 7.34 0.38
CA THR A 263 7.18 8.66 -0.20
C THR A 263 8.18 9.71 0.26
N ILE A 264 8.48 9.80 1.57
CA ILE A 264 9.48 10.74 2.11
C ILE A 264 10.87 10.47 1.51
N ASN A 265 11.25 9.19 1.38
CA ASN A 265 12.56 8.81 0.85
C ASN A 265 12.66 8.92 -0.67
N ASN A 266 11.51 9.00 -1.37
CA ASN A 266 11.44 9.06 -2.82
C ASN A 266 10.43 10.14 -3.25
N PRO A 267 10.74 11.44 -3.03
CA PRO A 267 9.79 12.54 -3.24
C PRO A 267 9.35 12.70 -4.71
N GLY A 268 10.04 12.07 -5.68
CA GLY A 268 9.55 11.98 -7.05
C GLY A 268 8.19 11.28 -7.18
N LEU A 269 7.77 10.47 -6.20
CA LEU A 269 6.42 9.91 -6.12
C LEU A 269 5.34 10.99 -5.98
N CYS A 270 5.67 12.12 -5.34
CA CYS A 270 4.72 13.21 -5.09
C CYS A 270 4.29 13.91 -6.40
N ASP A 271 5.15 13.91 -7.42
CA ASP A 271 4.88 14.60 -8.69
C ASP A 271 4.00 13.79 -9.64
N ILE A 272 3.98 12.46 -9.48
CA ILE A 272 3.26 11.51 -10.35
C ILE A 272 1.73 11.61 -10.15
N SER A 273 1.31 11.82 -8.91
CA SER A 273 -0.08 11.78 -8.47
C SER A 273 -0.73 13.17 -8.48
N ASP A 274 -2.05 13.23 -8.70
CA ASP A 274 -2.79 14.51 -8.66
C ASP A 274 -2.86 15.11 -7.25
N TYR A 275 -2.92 14.25 -6.23
CA TYR A 275 -2.65 14.58 -4.84
C TYR A 275 -1.78 13.47 -4.21
N ILE A 276 -1.20 13.72 -3.05
CA ILE A 276 -0.32 12.73 -2.39
C ILE A 276 -1.19 11.70 -1.66
N ALA A 277 -1.07 10.43 -2.03
CA ALA A 277 -1.81 9.33 -1.43
C ALA A 277 -0.83 8.38 -0.72
N ILE A 278 -1.01 8.19 0.59
CA ILE A 278 -0.07 7.42 1.40
C ILE A 278 -0.74 6.41 2.32
N ASN A 279 -0.03 5.31 2.59
CA ASN A 279 -0.37 4.37 3.65
C ASN A 279 0.50 4.65 4.90
N ALA A 280 -0.14 4.69 6.07
CA ALA A 280 0.54 5.01 7.32
C ALA A 280 -0.19 4.41 8.53
N HIS A 281 0.44 3.44 9.20
CA HIS A 281 -0.09 2.77 10.38
C HIS A 281 0.82 3.00 11.59
N ALA A 282 0.29 3.66 12.62
CA ALA A 282 1.02 3.93 13.86
C ALA A 282 1.43 2.64 14.59
N TYR A 283 0.74 1.51 14.35
CA TYR A 283 1.09 0.21 14.94
C TYR A 283 2.52 -0.24 14.60
N PHE A 284 3.02 0.11 13.42
CA PHE A 284 4.40 -0.21 13.02
C PHE A 284 5.44 0.81 13.51
N ASP A 285 5.04 1.77 14.34
CA ASP A 285 5.95 2.67 15.05
C ASP A 285 6.22 2.13 16.48
N TYR A 286 7.46 1.74 16.73
CA TYR A 286 7.88 1.09 17.97
C TYR A 286 7.57 1.93 19.23
N ASN A 287 7.47 3.25 19.10
CA ASN A 287 7.34 4.17 20.22
C ASN A 287 5.94 4.73 20.42
N THR A 288 4.99 4.35 19.57
CA THR A 288 3.63 4.91 19.57
C THR A 288 2.66 3.96 20.27
N VAL A 289 1.92 4.48 21.26
CA VAL A 289 0.80 3.77 21.86
C VAL A 289 -0.48 4.04 21.05
N ALA A 290 -1.45 3.13 21.12
CA ALA A 290 -2.68 3.24 20.35
C ALA A 290 -3.40 4.60 20.51
N ALA A 291 -3.46 5.14 21.72
CA ALA A 291 -4.13 6.42 22.00
C ALA A 291 -3.50 7.62 21.26
N ASP A 292 -2.23 7.51 20.86
CA ASP A 292 -1.48 8.59 20.20
C ASP A 292 -1.50 8.45 18.67
N SER A 293 -2.22 7.45 18.12
CA SER A 293 -2.25 7.16 16.68
C SER A 293 -2.66 8.35 15.82
N GLY A 294 -3.63 9.16 16.29
CA GLY A 294 -4.08 10.35 15.56
C GLY A 294 -3.04 11.47 15.51
N GLU A 295 -2.36 11.74 16.62
CA GLU A 295 -1.27 12.73 16.68
C GLU A 295 -0.08 12.28 15.81
N TRP A 296 0.30 11.01 15.94
CA TRP A 296 1.34 10.41 15.11
C TRP A 296 1.00 10.50 13.62
N LEU A 297 -0.25 10.23 13.24
CA LEU A 297 -0.67 10.24 11.85
C LEU A 297 -0.68 11.66 11.27
N LEU A 298 -1.15 12.64 12.05
CA LEU A 298 -1.08 14.05 11.67
C LEU A 298 0.36 14.51 11.46
N LEU A 299 1.29 14.06 12.31
CA LEU A 299 2.72 14.33 12.12
C LEU A 299 3.24 13.69 10.82
N GLN A 300 2.87 12.45 10.49
CA GLN A 300 3.30 11.83 9.24
C GLN A 300 2.75 12.56 8.00
N ILE A 301 1.50 13.02 8.05
CA ILE A 301 0.90 13.87 7.02
C ILE A 301 1.76 15.12 6.79
N GLN A 302 2.14 15.83 7.86
CA GLN A 302 2.98 17.04 7.76
C GLN A 302 4.38 16.75 7.22
N ARG A 303 4.99 15.63 7.62
CA ARG A 303 6.31 15.20 7.14
C ARG A 303 6.29 14.88 5.65
N VAL A 304 5.28 14.13 5.19
CA VAL A 304 5.09 13.83 3.77
C VAL A 304 4.82 15.10 2.99
N TRP A 305 3.91 15.95 3.44
CA TRP A 305 3.62 17.24 2.80
C TRP A 305 4.89 18.09 2.63
N SER A 306 5.72 18.17 3.67
CA SER A 306 6.99 18.90 3.65
C SER A 306 8.00 18.27 2.68
N ALA A 307 8.15 16.94 2.69
CA ALA A 307 9.05 16.23 1.77
C ALA A 307 8.62 16.37 0.31
N CYS A 308 7.32 16.51 0.06
CA CYS A 308 6.72 16.74 -1.24
C CYS A 308 6.64 18.24 -1.63
N GLY A 309 7.38 19.11 -0.96
CA GLY A 309 7.49 20.54 -1.32
C GLY A 309 6.29 21.41 -0.95
N GLY A 310 5.30 20.86 -0.23
CA GLY A 310 4.21 21.63 0.39
C GLY A 310 3.10 22.12 -0.56
N ASN A 311 2.98 21.55 -1.76
CA ASN A 311 2.08 22.07 -2.79
C ASN A 311 0.84 21.22 -3.05
N LYS A 312 0.81 19.97 -2.59
CA LYS A 312 -0.31 19.04 -2.81
C LYS A 312 -0.87 18.57 -1.49
N ASN A 313 -2.18 18.36 -1.44
CA ASN A 313 -2.81 17.75 -0.29
C ASN A 313 -2.34 16.30 -0.10
N VAL A 314 -2.35 15.85 1.15
CA VAL A 314 -2.02 14.47 1.53
C VAL A 314 -3.31 13.80 2.01
N LEU A 315 -3.68 12.68 1.39
CA LEU A 315 -4.71 11.77 1.85
C LEU A 315 -4.05 10.49 2.36
N VAL A 316 -4.34 10.12 3.60
CA VAL A 316 -3.96 8.81 4.13
C VAL A 316 -4.97 7.81 3.64
N THR A 317 -4.55 6.92 2.73
CA THR A 317 -5.41 5.96 2.06
C THR A 317 -5.54 4.63 2.80
N GLU A 318 -4.65 4.36 3.75
CA GLU A 318 -4.76 3.30 4.76
C GLU A 318 -4.17 3.77 6.08
N THR A 319 -4.95 3.62 7.14
CA THR A 319 -4.47 3.71 8.52
C THR A 319 -5.38 2.92 9.44
N GLY A 320 -4.83 2.35 10.50
CA GLY A 320 -5.60 1.53 11.42
C GLY A 320 -4.74 0.97 12.53
N TRP A 321 -5.29 -0.02 13.21
CA TRP A 321 -4.60 -0.76 14.28
C TRP A 321 -5.19 -2.17 14.35
N PRO A 322 -4.37 -3.22 14.50
CA PRO A 322 -4.89 -4.58 14.56
C PRO A 322 -5.50 -4.88 15.93
N HIS A 323 -6.64 -5.58 15.96
CA HIS A 323 -7.24 -6.05 17.21
C HIS A 323 -6.55 -7.29 17.78
N LYS A 324 -5.68 -7.94 16.99
CA LYS A 324 -4.88 -9.10 17.40
C LYS A 324 -3.56 -9.17 16.63
N GLY A 325 -2.52 -9.65 17.30
CA GLY A 325 -1.16 -9.77 16.76
C GLY A 325 -0.13 -9.69 17.89
N ASP A 326 1.13 -9.62 17.53
CA ASP A 326 2.23 -9.45 18.47
C ASP A 326 2.30 -7.99 18.97
N THR A 327 2.97 -7.78 20.10
CA THR A 327 3.32 -6.43 20.54
C THR A 327 4.60 -5.97 19.83
N TYR A 328 4.60 -4.74 19.31
CA TYR A 328 5.76 -4.11 18.71
C TYR A 328 6.17 -2.86 19.50
N GLY A 329 7.13 -3.01 20.40
CA GLY A 329 7.52 -1.92 21.31
C GLY A 329 6.35 -1.50 22.20
N LYS A 330 5.87 -0.26 22.03
CA LYS A 330 4.68 0.26 22.72
C LYS A 330 3.37 -0.05 22.00
N ALA A 331 3.41 -0.53 20.77
CA ALA A 331 2.24 -0.86 19.99
C ALA A 331 1.70 -2.25 20.37
N ILE A 332 0.68 -2.27 21.22
CA ILE A 332 -0.02 -3.49 21.65
C ILE A 332 -1.25 -3.72 20.75
N ALA A 333 -1.36 -4.89 20.12
CA ALA A 333 -2.55 -5.31 19.40
C ALA A 333 -3.61 -5.87 20.37
N SER A 334 -4.75 -5.20 20.48
CA SER A 334 -5.92 -5.67 21.24
C SER A 334 -7.19 -4.96 20.74
N PRO A 335 -8.41 -5.48 21.01
CA PRO A 335 -9.65 -4.79 20.67
C PRO A 335 -9.76 -3.39 21.31
N GLU A 336 -9.32 -3.25 22.57
CA GLU A 336 -9.30 -1.97 23.27
C GLU A 336 -8.30 -0.99 22.66
N ALA A 337 -7.11 -1.48 22.29
CA ALA A 337 -6.10 -0.69 21.60
C ALA A 337 -6.61 -0.23 20.23
N GLN A 338 -7.21 -1.13 19.44
CA GLN A 338 -7.80 -0.77 18.16
C GLN A 338 -8.87 0.31 18.32
N LYS A 339 -9.81 0.15 19.25
CA LYS A 339 -10.83 1.17 19.53
C LYS A 339 -10.22 2.52 19.90
N SER A 340 -9.17 2.52 20.72
CA SER A 340 -8.44 3.73 21.12
C SER A 340 -7.77 4.42 19.92
N ALA A 341 -7.06 3.65 19.09
CA ALA A 341 -6.40 4.15 17.89
C ALA A 341 -7.38 4.73 16.88
N ILE A 342 -8.45 4.01 16.56
CA ILE A 342 -9.47 4.49 15.63
C ILE A 342 -10.14 5.77 16.15
N SER A 343 -10.42 5.85 17.46
CA SER A 343 -10.99 7.07 18.06
C SER A 343 -10.01 8.26 17.96
N SER A 344 -8.73 8.02 18.22
CA SER A 344 -7.66 9.03 18.12
C SER A 344 -7.48 9.55 16.69
N ILE A 345 -7.46 8.65 15.70
CA ILE A 345 -7.37 8.97 14.27
C ILE A 345 -8.55 9.84 13.83
N LYS A 346 -9.79 9.39 14.14
CA LYS A 346 -11.02 10.14 13.81
C LYS A 346 -11.00 11.55 14.39
N ALA A 347 -10.58 11.70 15.64
CA ALA A 347 -10.54 13.00 16.31
C ALA A 347 -9.47 13.96 15.74
N SER A 348 -8.34 13.43 15.26
CA SER A 348 -7.18 14.25 14.87
C SER A 348 -7.14 14.60 13.39
N CYS A 349 -7.47 13.63 12.53
CA CYS A 349 -7.33 13.76 11.07
C CYS A 349 -8.33 12.90 10.27
N GLY A 350 -9.51 12.62 10.84
CA GLY A 350 -10.52 11.78 10.21
C GLY A 350 -10.89 12.19 8.77
N SER A 351 -11.01 13.49 8.48
CA SER A 351 -11.32 14.01 7.14
C SER A 351 -10.23 13.73 6.09
N SER A 352 -9.02 13.37 6.53
CA SER A 352 -7.86 13.09 5.68
C SER A 352 -7.40 11.63 5.78
N ALA A 353 -8.23 10.75 6.34
CA ALA A 353 -7.89 9.35 6.60
C ALA A 353 -8.98 8.37 6.14
N ILE A 354 -8.56 7.36 5.39
CA ILE A 354 -9.34 6.15 5.08
C ILE A 354 -8.90 5.06 6.05
N LEU A 355 -9.86 4.53 6.82
CA LEU A 355 -9.60 3.50 7.82
C LEU A 355 -9.34 2.15 7.15
N PHE A 356 -8.38 1.42 7.69
CA PHE A 356 -8.02 0.07 7.29
C PHE A 356 -8.31 -0.89 8.45
N THR A 357 -9.19 -1.88 8.31
CA THR A 357 -10.09 -2.17 7.16
C THR A 357 -11.50 -2.51 7.65
N ALA A 358 -12.49 -2.63 6.77
CA ALA A 358 -13.85 -2.97 7.14
C ALA A 358 -13.93 -4.29 7.93
N PHE A 359 -13.45 -5.39 7.35
CA PHE A 359 -13.54 -6.74 7.93
C PHE A 359 -12.18 -7.44 7.91
N ASP A 360 -12.00 -8.41 8.80
CA ASP A 360 -10.78 -9.22 8.86
C ASP A 360 -10.49 -9.96 7.55
N ASP A 361 -9.30 -9.75 7.00
CA ASP A 361 -8.79 -10.42 5.80
C ASP A 361 -8.13 -11.77 6.17
N LEU A 362 -8.91 -12.72 6.68
CA LEU A 362 -8.40 -14.01 7.19
C LEU A 362 -7.68 -14.89 6.16
N TRP A 363 -7.84 -14.55 4.87
CA TRP A 363 -7.18 -15.20 3.74
C TRP A 363 -5.71 -14.79 3.58
N LYS A 364 -5.27 -13.70 4.20
CA LYS A 364 -3.88 -13.23 4.15
C LYS A 364 -2.95 -14.19 4.91
N ALA A 365 -1.66 -14.16 4.59
CA ALA A 365 -0.64 -14.73 5.48
C ALA A 365 -0.56 -13.90 6.78
N ASP A 366 -0.03 -14.47 7.87
CA ASP A 366 0.06 -13.77 9.17
C ASP A 366 0.93 -12.50 9.10
N GLY A 367 1.92 -12.50 8.21
CA GLY A 367 2.79 -11.35 7.94
C GLY A 367 3.65 -10.93 9.13
N ALA A 368 4.04 -9.66 9.14
CA ALA A 368 4.84 -9.10 10.22
C ALA A 368 3.98 -8.97 11.49
N GLN A 369 4.59 -9.28 12.65
CA GLN A 369 3.91 -9.24 13.96
C GLN A 369 2.61 -10.06 14.02
N ASN A 370 2.42 -11.05 13.14
CA ASN A 370 1.24 -11.91 13.10
C ASN A 370 -0.11 -11.15 13.10
N CYS A 371 -0.15 -9.96 12.49
CA CYS A 371 -1.27 -9.02 12.61
C CYS A 371 -2.14 -8.89 11.35
N GLU A 372 -1.64 -9.27 10.17
CA GLU A 372 -2.23 -8.94 8.86
C GLU A 372 -3.69 -9.40 8.67
N LYS A 373 -4.10 -10.44 9.41
CA LYS A 373 -5.46 -10.99 9.36
C LYS A 373 -6.48 -10.22 10.20
N TYR A 374 -6.05 -9.33 11.10
CA TYR A 374 -6.85 -8.89 12.26
C TYR A 374 -7.02 -7.37 12.33
N TRP A 375 -7.19 -6.71 11.19
CA TRP A 375 -7.36 -5.25 11.09
C TRP A 375 -8.82 -4.80 10.92
N GLY A 376 -9.76 -5.76 10.85
CA GLY A 376 -11.18 -5.47 10.70
C GLY A 376 -11.72 -4.62 11.85
N ILE A 377 -12.62 -3.69 11.53
CA ILE A 377 -13.28 -2.79 12.49
C ILE A 377 -14.67 -3.33 12.88
N TYR A 378 -15.26 -4.18 12.05
CA TYR A 378 -16.60 -4.75 12.20
C TYR A 378 -16.57 -6.23 12.62
#